data_AF-A0A354Q939-F1
#
_entry.id   AF-A0A354Q939-F1
#
_cell.length_a   1.000
_cell.length_b   1.000
_cell.length_c   1.000
_cell.angle_alpha   90.00
_cell.angle_beta   90.00
_cell.angle_gamma   90.00
#
_symmetry.space_group_name_H-M   'P 1'
#
loop_
_entity.id
_entity.type
_entity.pdbx_description
1 polymer ?
#
loop_
_entity_poly.entity_id
_entity_poly.type
_entity_poly.pdbx_seq_one_letter_code
_entity_poly.pdbx_strand_id
1 'polypeptide(L)' 'AKKAAPGTDHYGSIFAPTNLEAQLMIRELGDLNLYGGDLVEVAPPFDPTGNTALTGATLMFEILCVVAQSLSRR' A
#
# COMPACT_ATOMS: atom_id res chain seq x y z
N ALA A 1 -17.56 -10.31 0.82
CA ALA A 1 -16.55 -9.25 0.99
C ALA A 1 -15.25 -9.90 1.46
N LYS A 2 -14.23 -9.98 0.61
CA LYS A 2 -12.94 -10.62 0.94
C LYS A 2 -12.09 -9.56 1.65
N LYS A 3 -11.71 -9.82 2.90
CA LYS A 3 -10.90 -8.90 3.73
C LYS A 3 -9.55 -8.68 3.05
N ALA A 4 -9.24 -7.44 2.64
CA ALA A 4 -8.04 -7.10 1.87
C ALA A 4 -6.75 -7.15 2.71
N ALA A 5 -6.83 -6.87 4.01
CA ALA A 5 -5.73 -6.92 4.96
C ALA A 5 -6.24 -7.39 6.33
N PRO A 6 -6.10 -8.68 6.68
CA PRO A 6 -6.54 -9.19 7.98
C PRO A 6 -5.69 -8.70 9.16
N GLY A 7 -4.42 -8.32 8.93
CA GLY A 7 -3.43 -7.99 9.97
C GLY A 7 -3.15 -6.50 10.19
N THR A 8 -4.16 -5.64 10.08
CA THR A 8 -4.07 -4.23 10.52
C THR A 8 -4.84 -4.06 11.83
N ASP A 9 -4.29 -3.30 12.78
CA ASP A 9 -4.77 -3.18 14.15
C ASP A 9 -6.03 -2.28 14.28
N HIS A 10 -6.25 -1.39 13.30
CA HIS A 10 -7.36 -0.44 13.31
C HIS A 10 -8.21 -0.50 12.04
N TYR A 11 -9.20 -1.38 12.04
CA TYR A 11 -10.24 -1.48 11.01
C TYR A 11 -9.81 -2.13 9.69
N GLY A 12 -10.07 -3.43 9.60
CA GLY A 12 -10.63 -4.00 8.37
C GLY A 12 -12.03 -3.42 8.12
N SER A 13 -12.11 -2.09 7.93
CA SER A 13 -13.36 -1.36 7.75
C SER A 13 -14.03 -1.82 6.47
N ILE A 14 -15.36 -1.90 6.49
CA ILE A 14 -16.18 -2.25 5.32
C ILE A 14 -15.96 -1.24 4.16
N PHE A 15 -15.35 -0.10 4.46
CA PHE A 15 -15.04 1.00 3.55
C PHE A 15 -13.57 1.04 3.10
N ALA A 16 -12.74 0.07 3.49
CA ALA A 16 -11.35 0.02 3.06
C ALA A 16 -11.27 -0.22 1.54
N PRO A 17 -10.35 0.48 0.84
CA PRO A 17 -10.13 0.23 -0.59
C PRO A 17 -9.65 -1.21 -0.81
N THR A 18 -10.07 -1.78 -1.93
CA THR A 18 -9.50 -3.03 -2.44
C THR A 18 -8.04 -2.82 -2.83
N ASN A 19 -7.25 -3.91 -2.89
CA ASN A 19 -5.84 -3.84 -3.30
C ASN A 19 -5.66 -3.15 -4.67
N LEU A 20 -6.58 -3.39 -5.61
CA LEU A 20 -6.55 -2.76 -6.93
C LEU A 20 -6.78 -1.25 -6.83
N GLU A 21 -7.78 -0.82 -6.06
CA GLU A 21 -8.06 0.61 -5.87
C GLU A 21 -6.88 1.32 -5.21
N ALA A 22 -6.26 0.69 -4.20
CA ALA A 22 -5.06 1.24 -3.56
C ALA A 22 -3.89 1.40 -4.54
N GLN A 23 -3.64 0.41 -5.41
CA GLN A 23 -2.62 0.50 -6.45
C GLN A 23 -2.90 1.63 -7.45
N LEU A 24 -4.16 1.76 -7.91
CA LEU A 24 -4.55 2.83 -8.82
C LEU A 24 -4.36 4.20 -8.18
N MET A 25 -4.79 4.38 -6.93
CA MET A 25 -4.60 5.63 -6.19
C MET A 25 -3.13 6.03 -6.08
N ILE A 26 -2.22 5.08 -5.78
CA ILE A 26 -0.79 5.38 -5.68
C ILE A 26 -0.23 5.83 -7.04
N ARG A 27 -0.63 5.18 -8.13
CA ARG A 27 -0.16 5.52 -9.49
C ARG A 27 -0.60 6.91 -9.94
N GLU A 28 -1.79 7.35 -9.55
CA GLU A 28 -2.28 8.70 -9.82
C GLU A 28 -1.45 9.79 -9.11
N LEU A 29 -0.67 9.45 -8.09
CA LEU A 29 0.27 10.38 -7.44
C LEU A 29 1.56 10.61 -8.24
N GLY A 30 1.76 9.91 -9.36
CA GLY A 30 3.02 9.91 -10.12
C GLY A 30 3.50 11.29 -10.57
N ASP A 31 2.59 12.23 -10.82
CA ASP A 31 2.92 13.58 -11.29
C ASP A 31 3.23 14.57 -10.16
N LEU A 32 3.16 14.14 -8.90
CA LEU A 32 3.54 14.96 -7.76
C LEU A 32 5.06 14.97 -7.53
N ASN A 33 5.53 16.01 -6.84
CA ASN A 33 6.92 16.10 -6.39
C ASN A 33 7.13 15.31 -5.09
N LEU A 34 7.36 14.01 -5.21
CA LEU A 34 7.47 13.06 -4.10
C LEU A 34 8.92 12.93 -3.61
N TYR A 35 9.11 12.91 -2.30
CA TYR A 35 10.43 12.70 -1.66
C TYR A 35 10.57 11.31 -1.02
N GLY A 36 9.46 10.62 -0.78
CA GLY A 36 9.41 9.31 -0.13
C GLY A 36 7.98 8.95 0.28
N GLY A 37 7.81 7.74 0.80
CA GLY A 37 6.56 7.24 1.36
C GLY A 37 6.82 6.12 2.37
N ASP A 38 5.86 5.91 3.28
CA ASP A 38 5.94 4.91 4.34
C ASP A 38 4.72 3.99 4.29
N LEU A 39 4.89 2.75 4.74
CA LEU A 39 3.86 1.73 4.84
C LEU A 39 3.82 1.20 6.28
N VAL A 40 2.77 1.57 6.99
CA VAL A 40 2.59 1.27 8.42
C VAL A 40 1.43 0.29 8.66
N GLU A 41 1.25 -0.13 9.91
CA GLU A 41 0.15 -1.01 10.36
C GLU A 41 0.10 -2.39 9.71
N VAL A 42 1.26 -2.92 9.31
CA VAL A 42 1.43 -4.34 9.02
C VAL A 42 1.75 -5.05 10.33
N ALA A 43 0.82 -5.86 10.85
CA ALA A 43 1.01 -6.65 12.05
C ALA A 43 1.04 -8.16 11.74
N PRO A 44 2.24 -8.74 11.51
CA PRO A 44 2.41 -10.17 11.22
C PRO A 44 1.73 -11.14 12.20
N PRO A 45 1.68 -10.88 13.52
CA PRO A 45 1.00 -11.76 14.46
C PRO A 45 -0.50 -11.94 14.19
N PHE A 46 -1.14 -10.96 13.55
CA PHE A 46 -2.57 -10.99 13.24
C PHE A 46 -2.87 -11.49 11.82
N ASP A 47 -1.84 -11.86 11.05
CA ASP A 47 -1.99 -12.48 9.74
C ASP A 47 -1.08 -13.71 9.59
N PRO A 48 -1.52 -14.87 10.12
CA PRO A 48 -0.75 -16.11 10.03
C PRO A 48 -0.57 -16.62 8.59
N THR A 49 -1.33 -16.09 7.63
CA THR A 49 -1.19 -16.43 6.20
C THR A 49 -0.21 -15.52 5.47
N GLY A 50 0.20 -14.41 6.07
CA GLY A 50 1.14 -13.45 5.47
C GLY A 50 0.58 -12.63 4.30
N ASN A 51 -0.72 -12.68 4.04
CA ASN A 51 -1.36 -12.00 2.91
C ASN A 51 -1.24 -10.46 2.99
N THR A 52 -1.26 -9.90 4.19
CA THR A 52 -1.10 -8.49 4.52
C THR A 52 0.34 -8.06 4.29
N ALA A 53 1.31 -8.91 4.64
CA ALA A 53 2.71 -8.64 4.35
C ALA A 53 2.99 -8.65 2.84
N LEU A 54 2.40 -9.58 2.09
CA LEU A 54 2.51 -9.62 0.62
C LEU A 54 1.84 -8.40 -0.04
N THR A 55 0.64 -8.04 0.42
CA THR A 55 -0.06 -6.85 -0.05
C THR A 55 0.75 -5.59 0.27
N GLY A 56 1.30 -5.51 1.48
CA GLY A 56 2.19 -4.43 1.90
C GLY A 56 3.42 -4.31 1.01
N ALA A 57 4.14 -5.40 0.76
CA ALA A 57 5.28 -5.42 -0.14
C ALA A 57 4.92 -4.94 -1.56
N THR A 58 3.73 -5.31 -2.05
CA THR A 58 3.22 -4.87 -3.36
C THR A 58 2.95 -3.36 -3.39
N LEU A 59 2.30 -2.82 -2.35
CA LEU A 59 2.04 -1.37 -2.26
C LEU A 59 3.33 -0.57 -2.09
N MET A 60 4.29 -1.09 -1.31
CA MET A 60 5.59 -0.45 -1.13
C MET A 60 6.39 -0.40 -2.44
N PHE A 61 6.26 -1.42 -3.30
CA PHE A 61 6.82 -1.39 -4.66
C PHE A 61 6.18 -0.30 -5.53
N GLU A 62 4.85 -0.13 -5.50
CA GLU A 62 4.17 0.95 -6.22
C GLU A 62 4.65 2.34 -5.76
N ILE A 63 4.77 2.54 -4.44
CA ILE A 63 5.32 3.78 -3.84
C ILE A 63 6.74 4.04 -4.33
N LEU A 64 7.60 3.01 -4.32
CA LEU A 64 8.97 3.11 -4.84
C LEU A 64 8.98 3.54 -6.30
N CYS A 65 8.13 2.96 -7.15
CA CYS A 65 8.03 3.32 -8.56
C CYS A 65 7.66 4.78 -8.77
N VAL A 66 6.65 5.30 -8.07
CA VAL A 66 6.23 6.71 -8.24
C VAL A 66 7.26 7.69 -7.67
N VAL A 67 7.91 7.35 -6.56
CA VAL A 67 9.02 8.16 -6.01
C VAL A 67 10.20 8.18 -6.97
N ALA A 68 10.58 7.02 -7.54
CA ALA A 68 11.65 6.95 -8.54
C ALA A 68 11.33 7.76 -9.80
N GLN A 69 10.09 7.73 -10.28
CA GLN A 69 9.64 8.57 -11.39
C GLN A 69 9.72 10.06 -11.04
N SER A 70 9.36 10.45 -9.82
CA SER A 70 9.47 11.84 -9.36
C SER A 70 10.93 12.29 -9.30
N LEU A 71 11.83 11.43 -8.79
CA LEU A 71 13.27 11.70 -8.76
C LEU A 71 13.88 11.81 -10.16
N SER A 72 13.48 10.95 -11.10
CA SER A 72 13.96 10.98 -12.50
C SER A 72 13.58 12.26 -13.24
N ARG A 73 12.47 12.90 -12.85
CA ARG A 73 11.98 14.14 -13.45
C ARG A 73 12.63 15.41 -12.89
N ARG A 74 13.41 15.30 -11.81
CA ARG A 74 14.17 16.41 -11.21
C ARG A 74 15.51 16.60 -11.91
#